data_AF-A0A6C0ADB4-F1
#
_entry.id   AF-A0A6C0ADB4-F1
#
_cell.length_a   1.000
_cell.length_b   1.000
_cell.length_c   1.000
_cell.angle_alpha   90.00
_cell.angle_beta   90.00
_cell.angle_gamma   90.00
#
_symmetry.space_group_name_H-M   'P 1'
#
loop_
_entity.id
_entity.type
_entity.pdbx_description
1 polymer ?
#
loop_
_entity_poly.entity_id
_entity_poly.type
_entity_poly.pdbx_seq_one_letter_code
_entity_poly.pdbx_strand_id
1 'polypeptide(L)'
;MIQKIWNLPETEINKILLENSIPLQTEIKNKINCMFFSKLTIQESRILNHHKFETFLLNNNNLEETIDLIEKYNKTSLYQKAKKQWEEEWFEFIKNNLDKKWDWSGISCNPNVTWEIVKNNPQIPWDYYFLSRNPNITWEIVQNNPHIPWKYTALSSNPSITWEIVKNNPDLPWDYKHLSSNPNITWEIVKNNPHISWDYSYLSSNKNITYEIVQNNPDKKWLFAILSMNEKITLEIVKNNPDKKWEIMYLSKHISFEIFQENPNEDWDYGLLSINKNITWQIVQDNPDIPFDFSVLSENPNITFDIIKNNPDKEWNFYFLSTNPNITWEIVKNNPNIDWDYNCLSSNNPERIKEEYISKIIKEYYYKECILKVTSKRFINYMEDYNDIEGLNKYCNEKIDLL
;
A
#
# COMPACT_ATOMS: atom_id res chain seq x y z
N MET A 1 -27.78 32.21 0.31
CA MET A 1 -28.15 31.79 -1.07
C MET A 1 -27.31 30.60 -1.52
N ILE A 2 -25.98 30.71 -1.54
CA ILE A 2 -25.04 29.64 -1.93
C ILE A 2 -25.20 28.35 -1.08
N GLN A 3 -25.40 28.46 0.24
CA GLN A 3 -25.63 27.29 1.12
C GLN A 3 -26.93 26.51 0.83
N LYS A 4 -27.95 27.16 0.26
CA LYS A 4 -29.22 26.48 -0.09
C LYS A 4 -29.14 25.78 -1.45
N ILE A 5 -28.25 26.24 -2.34
CA ILE A 5 -28.02 25.65 -3.67
C ILE A 5 -27.15 24.38 -3.56
N TRP A 6 -26.32 24.28 -2.51
CA TRP A 6 -25.35 23.21 -2.30
C TRP A 6 -25.93 21.79 -2.10
N ASN A 7 -27.18 21.67 -1.67
CA ASN A 7 -27.84 20.38 -1.39
C ASN A 7 -28.88 19.98 -2.45
N LEU A 8 -28.97 20.70 -3.56
CA LEU A 8 -29.94 20.43 -4.62
C LEU A 8 -29.33 19.57 -5.73
N PRO A 9 -30.11 18.71 -6.39
CA PRO A 9 -29.70 18.00 -7.59
C PRO A 9 -29.30 18.97 -8.72
N GLU A 10 -28.34 18.56 -9.56
CA GLU A 10 -27.76 19.38 -10.64
C GLU A 10 -28.82 19.97 -11.59
N THR A 11 -29.91 19.25 -11.82
CA THR A 11 -31.05 19.68 -12.65
C THR A 11 -31.80 20.88 -12.05
N GLU A 12 -31.94 20.97 -10.74
CA GLU A 12 -32.55 22.11 -10.04
C GLU A 12 -31.60 23.31 -9.97
N ILE A 13 -30.31 23.06 -9.78
CA ILE A 13 -29.29 24.13 -9.81
C ILE A 13 -29.28 24.82 -11.18
N ASN A 14 -29.28 24.04 -12.26
CA ASN A 14 -29.30 24.59 -13.62
C ASN A 14 -30.57 25.38 -13.92
N LYS A 15 -31.72 24.93 -13.39
CA LYS A 15 -33.00 25.64 -13.51
C LYS A 15 -32.99 26.99 -12.77
N ILE A 16 -32.49 27.03 -11.53
CA ILE A 16 -32.36 28.27 -10.74
C ILE A 16 -31.44 29.28 -11.45
N LEU A 17 -30.34 28.82 -12.05
CA LEU A 17 -29.40 29.68 -12.78
C LEU A 17 -30.04 30.28 -14.04
N LEU A 18 -30.82 29.47 -14.78
CA LEU A 18 -31.60 29.90 -15.94
C LEU A 18 -32.69 30.92 -15.57
N GLU A 19 -33.43 30.68 -14.49
CA GLU A 19 -34.52 31.56 -14.03
C GLU A 19 -34.03 32.93 -13.54
N ASN A 20 -32.78 33.01 -13.07
CA ASN A 20 -32.17 34.27 -12.62
C ASN A 20 -31.31 34.95 -13.68
N SER A 21 -31.35 34.48 -14.94
CA SER A 21 -30.54 35.00 -16.05
C SER A 21 -29.04 35.06 -15.73
N ILE A 22 -28.55 34.14 -14.89
CA ILE A 22 -27.13 34.04 -14.54
C ILE A 22 -26.46 33.24 -15.65
N PRO A 23 -25.51 33.82 -16.42
CA PRO A 23 -24.90 33.13 -17.55
C PRO A 23 -24.19 31.86 -17.08
N LEU A 24 -24.46 30.74 -17.76
CA LEU A 24 -23.74 29.47 -17.58
C LEU A 24 -22.36 29.55 -18.24
N GLN A 25 -21.57 30.57 -17.87
CA GLN A 25 -20.20 30.70 -18.31
C GLN A 25 -19.34 29.72 -17.54
N THR A 26 -18.46 29.03 -18.28
CA THR A 26 -17.42 28.07 -17.85
C THR A 26 -16.65 28.52 -16.59
N GLU A 27 -16.62 29.83 -16.33
CA GLU A 27 -15.94 30.48 -15.21
C GLU A 27 -16.56 30.22 -13.83
N ILE A 28 -17.89 30.06 -13.73
CA ILE A 28 -18.57 29.72 -12.46
C ILE A 28 -18.38 28.22 -12.14
N LYS A 29 -18.44 27.37 -13.17
CA LYS A 29 -18.15 25.92 -13.06
C LYS A 29 -16.73 25.68 -12.55
N ASN A 30 -15.76 26.46 -13.03
CA ASN A 30 -14.38 26.42 -12.56
C ASN A 30 -14.20 26.94 -11.11
N LYS A 31 -14.95 27.95 -10.68
CA LYS A 31 -14.92 28.46 -9.29
C LYS A 31 -15.50 27.45 -8.29
N ILE A 32 -16.55 26.72 -8.66
CA ILE A 32 -17.14 25.66 -7.83
C ILE A 32 -16.20 24.45 -7.73
N ASN A 33 -15.55 24.05 -8.83
CA ASN A 33 -14.59 22.95 -8.84
C ASN A 33 -13.33 23.20 -7.98
N CYS A 34 -12.89 24.46 -7.86
CA CYS A 34 -11.75 24.81 -7.00
C CYS A 34 -12.04 24.66 -5.49
N MET A 35 -13.31 24.78 -5.06
CA MET A 35 -13.68 24.66 -3.65
C MET A 35 -13.84 23.19 -3.19
N PHE A 36 -14.07 22.27 -4.14
CA PHE A 36 -14.19 20.82 -3.90
C PHE A 36 -12.87 20.17 -3.41
N PHE A 37 -11.71 20.79 -3.63
CA PHE A 37 -10.40 20.25 -3.28
C PHE A 37 -10.17 20.06 -1.76
N SER A 38 -10.96 20.71 -0.90
CA SER A 38 -10.74 20.72 0.55
C SER A 38 -11.28 19.49 1.30
N LYS A 39 -11.95 18.53 0.63
CA LYS A 39 -12.65 17.42 1.31
C LYS A 39 -12.55 16.04 0.63
N LEU A 40 -11.67 15.85 -0.35
CA LEU A 40 -11.60 14.59 -1.10
C LEU A 40 -11.01 13.45 -0.28
N THR A 41 -11.71 12.31 -0.23
CA THR A 41 -11.22 11.05 0.32
C THR A 41 -10.12 10.42 -0.57
N ILE A 42 -9.43 9.40 -0.05
CA ILE A 42 -8.34 8.69 -0.75
C ILE A 42 -8.82 8.13 -2.10
N GLN A 43 -10.03 7.56 -2.15
CA GLN A 43 -10.64 7.04 -3.39
C GLN A 43 -11.04 8.14 -4.37
N GLU A 44 -11.61 9.25 -3.89
CA GLU A 44 -12.00 10.38 -4.75
C GLU A 44 -10.79 11.12 -5.32
N SER A 45 -9.68 11.16 -4.59
CA SER A 45 -8.41 11.70 -5.10
C SER A 45 -7.78 10.85 -6.21
N ARG A 46 -8.13 9.56 -6.31
CA ARG A 46 -7.76 8.68 -7.44
C ARG A 46 -8.65 8.93 -8.67
N ILE A 47 -9.90 9.34 -8.46
CA ILE A 47 -10.91 9.60 -9.51
C ILE A 47 -10.72 11.00 -10.14
N LEU A 48 -10.28 12.00 -9.38
CA LEU A 48 -10.16 13.39 -9.84
C LEU A 48 -8.91 13.68 -10.70
N ASN A 49 -8.47 12.69 -11.48
CA ASN A 49 -7.45 12.85 -12.52
C ASN A 49 -8.03 13.57 -13.75
N HIS A 50 -8.04 14.91 -13.70
CA HIS A 50 -7.94 15.84 -14.84
C HIS A 50 -9.20 16.18 -15.69
N HIS A 51 -9.34 17.46 -16.04
CA HIS A 51 -10.26 18.05 -17.05
C HIS A 51 -10.10 17.52 -18.49
N LYS A 52 -9.23 16.51 -18.71
CA LYS A 52 -9.12 15.76 -19.98
C LYS A 52 -9.82 14.40 -19.91
N PHE A 53 -10.12 13.93 -18.70
CA PHE A 53 -10.81 12.69 -18.40
C PHE A 53 -12.33 12.84 -18.50
N GLU A 54 -12.90 14.00 -18.12
CA GLU A 54 -14.31 14.32 -18.39
C GLU A 54 -14.64 14.36 -19.89
N THR A 55 -13.77 14.95 -20.71
CA THR A 55 -13.94 15.00 -22.17
C THR A 55 -13.79 13.62 -22.82
N PHE A 56 -13.12 12.68 -22.15
CA PHE A 56 -12.93 11.30 -22.61
C PHE A 56 -14.09 10.39 -22.16
N LEU A 57 -14.55 10.50 -20.91
CA LEU A 57 -15.72 9.78 -20.38
C LEU A 57 -17.02 10.16 -21.10
N LEU A 58 -17.19 11.44 -21.46
CA LEU A 58 -18.34 11.89 -22.26
C LEU A 58 -18.35 11.28 -23.68
N ASN A 59 -17.20 10.81 -24.17
CA ASN A 59 -17.04 10.31 -25.54
C ASN A 59 -16.91 8.78 -25.63
N ASN A 60 -16.42 8.08 -24.59
CA ASN A 60 -16.20 6.63 -24.62
C ASN A 60 -16.61 5.98 -23.29
N ASN A 61 -17.81 5.38 -23.26
CA ASN A 61 -18.37 4.62 -22.14
C ASN A 61 -17.66 3.25 -21.93
N ASN A 62 -16.32 3.21 -21.82
CA ASN A 62 -15.61 1.93 -21.60
C ASN A 62 -14.76 1.94 -20.32
N LEU A 63 -15.16 1.11 -19.37
CA LEU A 63 -14.55 0.94 -18.04
C LEU A 63 -13.18 0.24 -18.12
N GLU A 64 -12.94 -0.60 -19.14
CA GLU A 64 -11.68 -1.35 -19.32
C GLU A 64 -10.51 -0.43 -19.74
N GLU A 65 -10.73 0.52 -20.66
CA GLU A 65 -9.69 1.50 -21.06
C GLU A 65 -9.30 2.45 -19.92
N THR A 66 -10.19 2.65 -18.96
CA THR A 66 -9.96 3.52 -17.80
C THR A 66 -8.99 2.87 -16.80
N ILE A 67 -9.06 1.54 -16.62
CA ILE A 67 -8.14 0.78 -15.76
C ILE A 67 -6.74 0.76 -16.39
N ASP A 68 -6.66 0.55 -17.70
CA ASP A 68 -5.41 0.53 -18.48
C ASP A 68 -4.68 1.90 -18.43
N LEU A 69 -5.44 3.00 -18.45
CA LEU A 69 -4.91 4.36 -18.28
C LEU A 69 -4.43 4.65 -16.86
N ILE A 70 -5.12 4.15 -15.82
CA ILE A 70 -4.69 4.25 -14.42
C ILE A 70 -3.39 3.47 -14.19
N GLU A 71 -3.26 2.27 -14.76
CA GLU A 71 -2.00 1.50 -14.74
C GLU A 71 -0.87 2.20 -15.51
N LYS A 72 -1.19 2.85 -16.64
CA LYS A 72 -0.25 3.67 -17.40
C LYS A 72 0.14 4.96 -16.65
N TYR A 73 -0.73 5.51 -15.80
CA TYR A 73 -0.47 6.71 -14.99
C TYR A 73 0.27 6.41 -13.68
N ASN A 74 0.11 5.22 -13.08
CA ASN A 74 0.98 4.74 -11.99
C ASN A 74 2.46 4.61 -12.44
N LYS A 75 2.70 4.56 -13.75
CA LYS A 75 4.03 4.67 -14.39
C LYS A 75 4.44 6.12 -14.74
N THR A 76 3.76 7.15 -14.22
CA THR A 76 4.20 8.54 -14.43
C THR A 76 5.51 8.83 -13.68
N SER A 77 6.35 9.68 -14.30
CA SER A 77 7.58 10.20 -13.72
C SER A 77 7.37 10.76 -12.30
N LEU A 78 6.21 11.35 -11.99
CA LEU A 78 5.95 11.97 -10.69
C LEU A 78 5.75 10.95 -9.55
N TYR A 79 4.97 9.87 -9.76
CA TYR A 79 4.82 8.81 -8.75
C TYR A 79 6.18 8.16 -8.47
N GLN A 80 6.92 7.80 -9.52
CA GLN A 80 8.25 7.20 -9.37
C GLN A 80 9.23 8.17 -8.68
N LYS A 81 9.14 9.47 -8.95
CA LYS A 81 9.94 10.50 -8.27
C LYS A 81 9.58 10.62 -6.78
N ALA A 82 8.29 10.64 -6.44
CA ALA A 82 7.84 10.70 -5.05
C ALA A 82 8.18 9.41 -4.28
N LYS A 83 8.01 8.25 -4.91
CA LYS A 83 8.42 6.94 -4.38
C LYS A 83 9.93 6.89 -4.11
N LYS A 84 10.74 7.33 -5.08
CA LYS A 84 12.19 7.42 -4.92
C LYS A 84 12.58 8.36 -3.78
N GLN A 85 11.92 9.52 -3.68
CA GLN A 85 12.15 10.47 -2.59
C GLN A 85 11.86 9.85 -1.21
N TRP A 86 10.75 9.11 -1.07
CA TRP A 86 10.42 8.37 0.15
C TRP A 86 11.49 7.33 0.52
N GLU A 87 11.96 6.55 -0.46
CA GLU A 87 12.98 5.51 -0.26
C GLU A 87 14.33 6.11 0.14
N GLU A 88 14.69 7.25 -0.45
CA GLU A 88 15.89 8.02 -0.08
C GLU A 88 15.77 8.58 1.34
N GLU A 89 14.66 9.24 1.69
CA GLU A 89 14.43 9.79 3.04
C GLU A 89 14.42 8.71 4.13
N TRP A 90 13.80 7.56 3.86
CA TRP A 90 13.84 6.38 4.74
C TRP A 90 15.27 5.90 4.97
N PHE A 91 16.06 5.77 3.89
CA PHE A 91 17.42 5.29 4.01
C PHE A 91 18.36 6.31 4.65
N GLU A 92 18.14 7.61 4.43
CA GLU A 92 18.84 8.68 5.16
C GLU A 92 18.57 8.60 6.66
N PHE A 93 17.35 8.27 7.08
CA PHE A 93 17.08 8.03 8.50
C PHE A 93 17.94 6.90 9.07
N ILE A 94 18.09 5.79 8.35
CA ILE A 94 18.97 4.69 8.76
C ILE A 94 20.43 5.15 8.86
N LYS A 95 20.93 5.84 7.82
CA LYS A 95 22.32 6.34 7.78
C LYS A 95 22.64 7.31 8.91
N ASN A 96 21.68 8.13 9.31
CA ASN A 96 21.85 9.08 10.41
C ASN A 96 21.80 8.43 11.80
N ASN A 97 21.46 7.13 11.87
CA ASN A 97 21.31 6.38 13.11
C ASN A 97 22.08 5.04 13.06
N LEU A 98 23.24 5.00 12.40
CA LEU A 98 24.05 3.77 12.26
C LEU A 98 24.61 3.23 13.60
N ASP A 99 24.60 4.04 14.65
CA ASP A 99 24.95 3.64 16.02
C ASP A 99 23.89 2.73 16.68
N LYS A 100 22.68 2.69 16.11
CA LYS A 100 21.57 1.85 16.60
C LYS A 100 21.73 0.40 16.17
N LYS A 101 21.09 -0.50 16.92
CA LYS A 101 21.13 -1.95 16.70
C LYS A 101 20.17 -2.37 15.58
N TRP A 102 20.53 -2.06 14.34
CA TRP A 102 19.80 -2.50 13.16
C TRP A 102 19.99 -4.00 12.89
N ASP A 103 18.93 -4.65 12.41
CA ASP A 103 19.01 -5.94 11.72
C ASP A 103 19.22 -5.72 10.22
N TRP A 104 20.44 -5.95 9.76
CA TRP A 104 20.77 -5.81 8.35
C TRP A 104 20.09 -6.85 7.46
N SER A 105 19.65 -7.99 8.00
CA SER A 105 18.83 -8.96 7.28
C SER A 105 17.46 -8.37 6.96
N GLY A 106 16.78 -7.85 7.99
CA GLY A 106 15.50 -7.13 7.88
C GLY A 106 15.57 -5.96 6.90
N ILE A 107 16.57 -5.10 7.04
CA ILE A 107 16.80 -3.97 6.12
C ILE A 107 17.00 -4.50 4.69
N SER A 108 17.83 -5.52 4.50
CA SER A 108 18.14 -6.07 3.17
C SER A 108 16.92 -6.63 2.43
N CYS A 109 15.95 -7.23 3.13
CA CYS A 109 14.69 -7.67 2.51
C CYS A 109 13.60 -6.59 2.43
N ASN A 110 13.83 -5.40 2.99
CA ASN A 110 12.83 -4.34 3.04
C ASN A 110 12.49 -3.80 1.64
N PRO A 111 11.21 -3.68 1.24
CA PRO A 111 10.83 -3.21 -0.09
C PRO A 111 11.05 -1.71 -0.31
N ASN A 112 11.57 -0.96 0.67
CA ASN A 112 12.12 0.38 0.46
C ASN A 112 13.59 0.37 0.01
N VAL A 113 14.31 -0.75 0.13
CA VAL A 113 15.67 -0.90 -0.40
C VAL A 113 15.60 -1.17 -1.90
N THR A 114 16.22 -0.30 -2.69
CA THR A 114 16.40 -0.48 -4.13
C THR A 114 17.84 -0.87 -4.45
N TRP A 115 18.06 -1.44 -5.65
CA TRP A 115 19.42 -1.72 -6.10
C TRP A 115 20.28 -0.45 -6.21
N GLU A 116 19.71 0.71 -6.53
CA GLU A 116 20.43 1.98 -6.53
C GLU A 116 20.94 2.34 -5.14
N ILE A 117 20.12 2.15 -4.08
CA ILE A 117 20.53 2.35 -2.69
C ILE A 117 21.69 1.43 -2.32
N VAL A 118 21.59 0.13 -2.66
CA VAL A 118 22.65 -0.85 -2.38
C VAL A 118 23.96 -0.48 -3.09
N LYS A 119 23.88 -0.20 -4.39
CA LYS A 119 25.03 0.16 -5.24
C LYS A 119 25.74 1.43 -4.77
N ASN A 120 24.98 2.43 -4.33
CA ASN A 120 25.53 3.71 -3.87
C ASN A 120 26.08 3.66 -2.44
N ASN A 121 25.82 2.59 -1.69
CA ASN A 121 26.23 2.43 -0.30
C ASN A 121 26.90 1.07 -0.06
N PRO A 122 28.04 0.77 -0.73
CA PRO A 122 28.71 -0.53 -0.65
C PRO A 122 29.35 -0.81 0.72
N GLN A 123 29.54 0.21 1.55
CA GLN A 123 30.07 0.10 2.91
C GLN A 123 29.07 -0.48 3.91
N ILE A 124 27.79 -0.51 3.55
CA ILE A 124 26.72 -1.04 4.40
C ILE A 124 26.79 -2.57 4.36
N PRO A 125 26.68 -3.27 5.50
CA PRO A 125 26.81 -4.72 5.57
C PRO A 125 25.52 -5.41 5.10
N TRP A 126 25.19 -5.26 3.82
CA TRP A 126 24.01 -5.88 3.21
C TRP A 126 24.07 -7.41 3.30
N ASP A 127 22.97 -8.03 3.70
CA ASP A 127 22.81 -9.47 3.65
C ASP A 127 22.33 -9.89 2.26
N TYR A 128 23.22 -10.49 1.48
CA TYR A 128 22.93 -10.92 0.11
C TYR A 128 21.92 -12.06 0.00
N TYR A 129 21.70 -12.84 1.06
CA TYR A 129 20.60 -13.81 1.08
C TYR A 129 19.25 -13.08 1.13
N PHE A 130 19.08 -12.12 2.02
CA PHE A 130 17.84 -11.36 2.15
C PHE A 130 17.64 -10.34 1.01
N LEU A 131 18.70 -9.71 0.50
CA LEU A 131 18.64 -8.92 -0.74
C LEU A 131 18.17 -9.77 -1.91
N SER A 132 18.65 -11.02 -2.04
CA SER A 132 18.20 -11.93 -3.11
C SER A 132 16.70 -12.25 -3.03
N ARG A 133 16.06 -12.11 -1.85
CA ARG A 133 14.60 -12.27 -1.69
C ARG A 133 13.83 -10.96 -1.89
N ASN A 134 14.52 -9.82 -1.91
CA ASN A 134 13.90 -8.50 -1.94
C ASN A 134 13.13 -8.29 -3.27
N PRO A 135 11.87 -7.84 -3.24
CA PRO A 135 11.06 -7.64 -4.45
C PRO A 135 11.65 -6.64 -5.44
N ASN A 136 12.48 -5.69 -4.99
CA ASN A 136 13.14 -4.71 -5.86
C ASN A 136 14.41 -5.25 -6.56
N ILE A 137 14.86 -6.47 -6.23
CA ILE A 137 15.91 -7.16 -6.98
C ILE A 137 15.25 -7.96 -8.11
N THR A 138 15.24 -7.36 -9.30
CA THR A 138 14.67 -7.97 -10.51
C THR A 138 15.65 -8.95 -11.15
N TRP A 139 15.14 -9.84 -11.99
CA TRP A 139 16.00 -10.73 -12.77
C TRP A 139 16.99 -9.97 -13.67
N GLU A 140 16.57 -8.84 -14.25
CA GLU A 140 17.46 -7.96 -15.02
C GLU A 140 18.63 -7.43 -14.17
N ILE A 141 18.37 -7.04 -12.91
CA ILE A 141 19.44 -6.63 -11.98
C ILE A 141 20.41 -7.79 -11.73
N VAL A 142 19.90 -9.00 -11.53
CA VAL A 142 20.72 -10.20 -11.32
C VAL A 142 21.60 -10.48 -12.54
N GLN A 143 21.01 -10.46 -13.76
CA GLN A 143 21.73 -10.70 -15.01
C GLN A 143 22.80 -9.64 -15.30
N ASN A 144 22.50 -8.37 -15.05
CA ASN A 144 23.42 -7.26 -15.30
C ASN A 144 24.54 -7.15 -14.25
N ASN A 145 24.43 -7.87 -13.11
CA ASN A 145 25.41 -7.83 -12.03
C ASN A 145 25.83 -9.26 -11.61
N PRO A 146 26.44 -10.06 -12.52
CA PRO A 146 26.73 -11.47 -12.26
C PRO A 146 27.87 -11.70 -11.26
N HIS A 147 28.65 -10.66 -10.94
CA HIS A 147 29.73 -10.69 -9.96
C HIS A 147 29.22 -10.60 -8.51
N ILE A 148 27.96 -10.20 -8.33
CA ILE A 148 27.33 -10.13 -7.00
C ILE A 148 26.97 -11.55 -6.56
N PRO A 149 27.23 -11.92 -5.28
CA PRO A 149 27.01 -13.28 -4.79
C PRO A 149 25.53 -13.57 -4.50
N TRP A 150 24.68 -13.44 -5.52
CA TRP A 150 23.24 -13.72 -5.42
C TRP A 150 22.99 -15.15 -4.93
N LYS A 151 22.03 -15.29 -4.02
CA LYS A 151 21.67 -16.57 -3.42
C LYS A 151 20.46 -17.13 -4.16
N TYR A 152 20.67 -18.12 -5.02
CA TYR A 152 19.61 -18.71 -5.85
C TYR A 152 18.51 -19.39 -5.04
N THR A 153 18.84 -19.94 -3.86
CA THR A 153 17.84 -20.45 -2.92
C THR A 153 16.86 -19.35 -2.47
N ALA A 154 17.36 -18.15 -2.23
CA ALA A 154 16.56 -16.97 -1.92
C ALA A 154 15.84 -16.41 -3.16
N LEU A 155 16.52 -16.30 -4.30
CA LEU A 155 15.92 -15.87 -5.58
C LEU A 155 14.74 -16.77 -5.98
N SER A 156 14.82 -18.08 -5.71
CA SER A 156 13.70 -19.01 -5.92
C SER A 156 12.42 -18.58 -5.22
N SER A 157 12.50 -17.86 -4.10
CA SER A 157 11.33 -17.29 -3.41
C SER A 157 10.99 -15.85 -3.80
N ASN A 158 11.82 -15.21 -4.63
CA ASN A 158 11.69 -13.80 -4.97
C ASN A 158 10.53 -13.58 -5.97
N PRO A 159 9.62 -12.62 -5.70
CA PRO A 159 8.46 -12.35 -6.56
C PRO A 159 8.80 -11.82 -7.96
N SER A 160 10.05 -11.39 -8.21
CA SER A 160 10.54 -11.01 -9.53
C SER A 160 11.01 -12.20 -10.39
N ILE A 161 11.11 -13.41 -9.82
CA ILE A 161 11.45 -14.63 -10.55
C ILE A 161 10.17 -15.33 -11.02
N THR A 162 10.02 -15.46 -12.34
CA THR A 162 8.89 -16.14 -12.98
C THR A 162 9.27 -17.56 -13.39
N TRP A 163 8.27 -18.40 -13.63
CA TRP A 163 8.51 -19.75 -14.15
C TRP A 163 9.26 -19.75 -15.50
N GLU A 164 8.96 -18.81 -16.39
CA GLU A 164 9.68 -18.67 -17.66
C GLU A 164 11.17 -18.35 -17.47
N ILE A 165 11.52 -17.54 -16.46
CA ILE A 165 12.94 -17.30 -16.12
C ILE A 165 13.62 -18.60 -15.70
N VAL A 166 12.99 -19.38 -14.82
CA VAL A 166 13.52 -20.67 -14.36
C VAL A 166 13.70 -21.64 -15.54
N LYS A 167 12.68 -21.76 -16.39
CA LYS A 167 12.66 -22.64 -17.56
C LYS A 167 13.73 -22.26 -18.60
N ASN A 168 13.96 -20.96 -18.82
CA ASN A 168 14.95 -20.48 -19.78
C ASN A 168 16.38 -20.50 -19.23
N ASN A 169 16.56 -20.75 -17.93
CA ASN A 169 17.87 -20.82 -17.28
C ASN A 169 17.99 -22.09 -16.41
N PRO A 170 17.89 -23.28 -17.00
CA PRO A 170 17.80 -24.54 -16.25
C PRO A 170 19.11 -24.92 -15.55
N ASP A 171 20.25 -24.41 -16.02
CA ASP A 171 21.57 -24.72 -15.45
C ASP A 171 21.87 -23.95 -14.15
N LEU A 172 21.02 -23.00 -13.78
CA LEU A 172 21.17 -22.25 -12.52
C LEU A 172 20.65 -23.06 -11.35
N PRO A 173 21.24 -22.92 -10.15
CA PRO A 173 20.93 -23.76 -8.98
C PRO A 173 19.62 -23.32 -8.28
N TRP A 174 18.51 -23.35 -9.01
CA TRP A 174 17.18 -23.05 -8.48
C TRP A 174 16.78 -24.06 -7.40
N ASP A 175 16.28 -23.53 -6.29
CA ASP A 175 15.66 -24.33 -5.24
C ASP A 175 14.16 -24.50 -5.51
N TYR A 176 13.76 -25.71 -5.90
CA TYR A 176 12.36 -26.04 -6.22
C TYR A 176 11.43 -26.07 -5.00
N LYS A 177 11.98 -26.30 -3.80
CA LYS A 177 11.22 -26.20 -2.55
C LYS A 177 10.84 -24.74 -2.29
N HIS A 178 11.77 -23.81 -2.44
CA HIS A 178 11.46 -22.37 -2.32
C HIS A 178 10.59 -21.85 -3.47
N LEU A 179 10.78 -22.35 -4.70
CA LEU A 179 9.88 -22.04 -5.83
C LEU A 179 8.44 -22.49 -5.55
N SER A 180 8.25 -23.59 -4.83
CA SER A 180 6.90 -24.08 -4.46
C SER A 180 6.08 -23.02 -3.69
N SER A 181 6.74 -22.17 -2.89
CA SER A 181 6.12 -21.03 -2.19
C SER A 181 6.11 -19.72 -2.99
N ASN A 182 6.72 -19.68 -4.18
CA ASN A 182 6.86 -18.45 -4.96
C ASN A 182 5.51 -17.99 -5.53
N PRO A 183 5.17 -16.69 -5.42
CA PRO A 183 3.87 -16.16 -5.88
C PRO A 183 3.64 -16.24 -7.39
N ASN A 184 4.67 -16.52 -8.21
CA ASN A 184 4.55 -16.73 -9.65
C ASN A 184 4.39 -18.22 -10.03
N ILE A 185 4.46 -19.14 -9.08
CA ILE A 185 4.14 -20.55 -9.32
C ILE A 185 2.63 -20.75 -9.10
N THR A 186 1.94 -21.09 -10.18
CA THR A 186 0.51 -21.39 -10.20
C THR A 186 0.28 -22.89 -10.21
N TRP A 187 -0.93 -23.32 -9.87
CA TRP A 187 -1.29 -24.74 -9.96
C TRP A 187 -1.14 -25.31 -11.38
N GLU A 188 -1.45 -24.53 -12.43
CA GLU A 188 -1.25 -24.96 -13.81
C GLU A 188 0.22 -25.21 -14.14
N ILE A 189 1.15 -24.42 -13.60
CA ILE A 189 2.59 -24.67 -13.73
C ILE A 189 2.96 -26.00 -13.05
N VAL A 190 2.47 -26.24 -11.84
CA VAL A 190 2.73 -27.49 -11.11
C VAL A 190 2.20 -28.70 -11.89
N LYS A 191 0.95 -28.61 -12.37
CA LYS A 191 0.26 -29.66 -13.13
C LYS A 191 0.95 -29.98 -14.45
N ASN A 192 1.41 -28.96 -15.18
CA ASN A 192 2.07 -29.12 -16.47
C ASN A 192 3.54 -29.56 -16.36
N ASN A 193 4.13 -29.53 -15.17
CA ASN A 193 5.51 -29.94 -14.92
C ASN A 193 5.60 -31.02 -13.83
N PRO A 194 4.97 -32.21 -14.02
CA PRO A 194 4.87 -33.24 -12.98
C PRO A 194 6.20 -33.95 -12.69
N HIS A 195 7.21 -33.77 -13.54
CA HIS A 195 8.55 -34.33 -13.35
C HIS A 195 9.37 -33.55 -12.31
N ILE A 196 8.93 -32.35 -11.94
CA ILE A 196 9.57 -31.54 -10.91
C ILE A 196 9.09 -32.01 -9.55
N SER A 197 10.04 -32.17 -8.62
CA SER A 197 9.74 -32.51 -7.24
C SER A 197 9.25 -31.29 -6.47
N TRP A 198 8.03 -30.86 -6.75
CA TRP A 198 7.37 -29.77 -6.02
C TRP A 198 7.13 -30.16 -4.56
N ASP A 199 7.36 -29.21 -3.65
CA ASP A 199 7.12 -29.40 -2.22
C ASP A 199 5.70 -28.96 -1.87
N TYR A 200 4.82 -29.94 -1.63
CA TYR A 200 3.41 -29.69 -1.31
C TYR A 200 3.20 -29.02 0.05
N SER A 201 4.17 -29.10 0.98
CA SER A 201 4.11 -28.34 2.23
C SER A 201 4.30 -26.85 1.97
N TYR A 202 5.18 -26.49 1.03
CA TYR A 202 5.40 -25.10 0.62
C TYR A 202 4.28 -24.60 -0.31
N LEU A 203 3.75 -25.47 -1.18
CA LEU A 203 2.55 -25.14 -1.97
C LEU A 203 1.33 -24.87 -1.08
N SER A 204 1.17 -25.57 0.05
CA SER A 204 0.09 -25.26 1.01
C SER A 204 0.14 -23.82 1.56
N SER A 205 1.31 -23.18 1.57
CA SER A 205 1.46 -21.77 1.95
C SER A 205 1.33 -20.79 0.78
N ASN A 206 1.24 -21.28 -0.45
CA ASN A 206 1.24 -20.46 -1.66
C ASN A 206 -0.16 -19.88 -1.91
N LYS A 207 -0.23 -18.54 -2.06
CA LYS A 207 -1.48 -17.80 -2.29
C LYS A 207 -2.28 -18.22 -3.55
N ASN A 208 -1.62 -18.88 -4.51
CA ASN A 208 -2.24 -19.38 -5.73
C ASN A 208 -2.89 -20.76 -5.55
N ILE A 209 -2.69 -21.43 -4.41
CA ILE A 209 -3.35 -22.68 -4.08
C ILE A 209 -4.66 -22.37 -3.36
N THR A 210 -5.77 -22.68 -4.02
CA THR A 210 -7.12 -22.55 -3.46
C THR A 210 -7.56 -23.86 -2.81
N TYR A 211 -8.57 -23.79 -1.95
CA TYR A 211 -9.16 -25.02 -1.40
C TYR A 211 -9.75 -25.92 -2.47
N GLU A 212 -10.33 -25.36 -3.53
CA GLU A 212 -10.83 -26.14 -4.67
C GLU A 212 -9.73 -26.99 -5.33
N ILE A 213 -8.52 -26.42 -5.50
CA ILE A 213 -7.36 -27.16 -6.00
C ILE A 213 -7.01 -28.31 -5.05
N VAL A 214 -6.99 -28.05 -3.75
CA VAL A 214 -6.71 -29.06 -2.72
C VAL A 214 -7.75 -30.19 -2.76
N GLN A 215 -9.03 -29.84 -2.84
CA GLN A 215 -10.15 -30.77 -2.89
C GLN A 215 -10.12 -31.65 -4.14
N ASN A 216 -9.78 -31.07 -5.29
CA ASN A 216 -9.69 -31.79 -6.56
C ASN A 216 -8.43 -32.67 -6.70
N ASN A 217 -7.45 -32.51 -5.80
CA ASN A 217 -6.19 -33.24 -5.82
C ASN A 217 -5.85 -33.83 -4.44
N PRO A 218 -6.70 -34.73 -3.91
CA PRO A 218 -6.59 -35.23 -2.54
C PRO A 218 -5.43 -36.21 -2.34
N ASP A 219 -4.83 -36.72 -3.42
CA ASP A 219 -3.67 -37.63 -3.39
C ASP A 219 -2.37 -36.90 -2.99
N LYS A 220 -2.36 -35.56 -3.06
CA LYS A 220 -1.18 -34.77 -2.73
C LYS A 220 -1.07 -34.56 -1.23
N LYS A 221 0.17 -34.43 -0.74
CA LYS A 221 0.50 -34.28 0.68
C LYS A 221 0.32 -32.83 1.16
N TRP A 222 -0.91 -32.32 1.08
CA TRP A 222 -1.26 -31.00 1.57
C TRP A 222 -1.16 -30.92 3.10
N LEU A 223 -0.66 -29.79 3.62
CA LEU A 223 -0.65 -29.50 5.05
C LEU A 223 -1.83 -28.59 5.42
N PHE A 224 -2.89 -29.20 5.95
CA PHE A 224 -4.12 -28.51 6.34
C PHE A 224 -3.92 -27.46 7.44
N ALA A 225 -3.01 -27.72 8.39
CA ALA A 225 -2.62 -26.73 9.39
C ALA A 225 -2.04 -25.44 8.76
N ILE A 226 -1.26 -25.55 7.68
CA ILE A 226 -0.74 -24.39 6.95
C ILE A 226 -1.84 -23.73 6.11
N LEU A 227 -2.68 -24.54 5.47
CA LEU A 227 -3.83 -24.04 4.71
C LEU A 227 -4.76 -23.23 5.61
N SER A 228 -4.96 -23.61 6.87
CA SER A 228 -5.74 -22.84 7.86
C SER A 228 -5.27 -21.39 8.00
N MET A 229 -4.01 -21.06 7.70
CA MET A 229 -3.50 -19.68 7.77
C MET A 229 -3.82 -18.84 6.52
N ASN A 230 -4.35 -19.45 5.46
CA ASN A 230 -4.70 -18.74 4.24
C ASN A 230 -6.05 -18.03 4.43
N GLU A 231 -6.08 -16.72 4.16
CA GLU A 231 -7.28 -15.89 4.34
C GLU A 231 -8.50 -16.33 3.52
N LYS A 232 -8.29 -17.16 2.49
CA LYS A 232 -9.35 -17.75 1.68
C LYS A 232 -9.96 -19.02 2.28
N ILE A 233 -9.37 -19.58 3.34
CA ILE A 233 -9.97 -20.69 4.10
C ILE A 233 -10.93 -20.10 5.13
N THR A 234 -12.22 -20.39 4.94
CA THR A 234 -13.31 -19.94 5.81
C THR A 234 -13.65 -20.99 6.86
N LEU A 235 -14.31 -20.56 7.94
CA LEU A 235 -14.83 -21.47 8.96
C LEU A 235 -15.81 -22.50 8.37
N GLU A 236 -16.59 -22.11 7.36
CA GLU A 236 -17.50 -23.01 6.64
C GLU A 236 -16.75 -24.14 5.93
N ILE A 237 -15.65 -23.83 5.22
CA ILE A 237 -14.80 -24.84 4.57
C ILE A 237 -14.29 -25.84 5.60
N VAL A 238 -13.82 -25.36 6.76
CA VAL A 238 -13.33 -26.21 7.86
C VAL A 238 -14.45 -27.11 8.38
N LYS A 239 -15.62 -26.55 8.70
CA LYS A 239 -16.78 -27.29 9.25
C LYS A 239 -17.34 -28.32 8.27
N ASN A 240 -17.31 -28.04 6.96
CA ASN A 240 -17.78 -28.97 5.93
C ASN A 240 -16.80 -30.11 5.65
N ASN A 241 -15.57 -30.05 6.17
CA ASN A 241 -14.52 -31.05 5.91
C ASN A 241 -13.80 -31.47 7.22
N PRO A 242 -14.53 -32.04 8.19
CA PRO A 242 -14.00 -32.32 9.53
C PRO A 242 -13.00 -33.48 9.57
N ASP A 243 -12.89 -34.28 8.51
CA ASP A 243 -11.91 -35.37 8.39
C ASP A 243 -10.49 -34.85 8.16
N LYS A 244 -10.33 -33.58 7.78
CA LYS A 244 -9.04 -32.95 7.56
C LYS A 244 -8.50 -32.37 8.86
N LYS A 245 -7.17 -32.38 8.99
CA LYS A 245 -6.45 -31.86 10.16
C LYS A 245 -6.30 -30.34 10.08
N TRP A 246 -7.43 -29.63 10.13
CA TRP A 246 -7.46 -28.18 10.23
C TRP A 246 -7.06 -27.72 11.63
N GLU A 247 -6.45 -26.55 11.69
CA GLU A 247 -6.17 -25.82 12.93
C GLU A 247 -7.07 -24.58 12.97
N ILE A 248 -8.15 -24.60 13.77
CA ILE A 248 -9.15 -23.52 13.82
C ILE A 248 -8.53 -22.23 14.38
N MET A 249 -7.62 -22.34 15.35
CA MET A 249 -6.94 -21.20 15.96
C MET A 249 -6.29 -20.25 14.94
N TYR A 250 -5.78 -20.77 13.81
CA TYR A 250 -5.15 -19.93 12.78
C TYR A 250 -6.14 -19.08 11.99
N LEU A 251 -7.43 -19.43 11.97
CA LEU A 251 -8.46 -18.60 11.36
C LEU A 251 -8.64 -17.29 12.15
N SER A 252 -8.32 -17.25 13.45
CA SER A 252 -8.37 -16.03 14.26
C SER A 252 -7.63 -14.85 13.63
N LYS A 253 -6.57 -15.11 12.85
CA LYS A 253 -5.72 -14.09 12.21
C LYS A 253 -6.44 -13.32 11.08
N HIS A 254 -7.48 -13.87 10.48
CA HIS A 254 -8.16 -13.27 9.32
C HIS A 254 -9.69 -13.43 9.30
N ILE A 255 -10.28 -14.09 10.29
CA ILE A 255 -11.72 -14.22 10.42
C ILE A 255 -12.39 -12.83 10.52
N SER A 256 -13.61 -12.69 10.00
CA SER A 256 -14.38 -11.48 10.24
C SER A 256 -14.85 -11.45 11.69
N PHE A 257 -15.04 -10.25 12.24
CA PHE A 257 -15.47 -10.13 13.63
C PHE A 257 -16.89 -10.66 13.84
N GLU A 258 -17.76 -10.54 12.84
CA GLU A 258 -19.13 -11.06 12.87
C GLU A 258 -19.14 -12.59 12.98
N ILE A 259 -18.35 -13.30 12.16
CA ILE A 259 -18.28 -14.76 12.21
C ILE A 259 -17.71 -15.24 13.56
N PHE A 260 -16.71 -14.52 14.08
CA PHE A 260 -16.18 -14.79 15.41
C PHE A 260 -17.29 -14.70 16.49
N GLN A 261 -18.10 -13.63 16.46
CA GLN A 261 -19.20 -13.43 17.41
C GLN A 261 -20.31 -14.47 17.29
N GLU A 262 -20.63 -14.92 16.08
CA GLU A 262 -21.64 -15.96 15.83
C GLU A 262 -21.18 -17.36 16.29
N ASN A 263 -19.87 -17.55 16.51
CA ASN A 263 -19.27 -18.84 16.81
C ASN A 263 -18.38 -18.76 18.07
N PRO A 264 -18.91 -18.38 19.25
CA PRO A 264 -18.10 -18.06 20.43
C PRO A 264 -17.44 -19.29 21.09
N ASN A 265 -17.87 -20.51 20.75
CA ASN A 265 -17.40 -21.76 21.37
C ASN A 265 -16.29 -22.45 20.56
N GLU A 266 -15.85 -21.86 19.45
CA GLU A 266 -14.72 -22.40 18.69
C GLU A 266 -13.39 -22.10 19.40
N ASP A 267 -12.35 -22.86 19.07
CA ASP A 267 -11.01 -22.71 19.65
C ASP A 267 -10.26 -21.52 19.06
N TRP A 268 -10.74 -20.31 19.38
CA TRP A 268 -10.16 -19.05 18.92
C TRP A 268 -8.92 -18.69 19.73
N ASP A 269 -7.82 -18.39 19.04
CA ASP A 269 -6.65 -17.75 19.64
C ASP A 269 -6.85 -16.23 19.70
N TYR A 270 -6.92 -15.69 20.92
CA TYR A 270 -7.14 -14.25 21.15
C TYR A 270 -5.92 -13.38 20.83
N GLY A 271 -4.70 -13.94 20.86
CA GLY A 271 -3.48 -13.23 20.43
C GLY A 271 -3.49 -13.05 18.91
N LEU A 272 -3.80 -14.10 18.15
CA LEU A 272 -3.97 -14.04 16.70
C LEU A 272 -5.17 -13.17 16.30
N LEU A 273 -6.25 -13.20 17.08
CA LEU A 273 -7.36 -12.28 16.90
C LEU A 273 -6.92 -10.82 17.14
N SER A 274 -6.05 -10.58 18.12
CA SER A 274 -5.55 -9.24 18.44
C SER A 274 -4.71 -8.63 17.31
N ILE A 275 -3.98 -9.40 16.51
CA ILE A 275 -3.28 -8.89 15.30
C ILE A 275 -4.14 -8.89 14.02
N ASN A 276 -5.37 -9.40 14.07
CA ASN A 276 -6.21 -9.53 12.89
C ASN A 276 -6.56 -8.15 12.32
N LYS A 277 -6.30 -7.98 11.01
CA LYS A 277 -6.56 -6.72 10.27
C LYS A 277 -8.03 -6.30 10.20
N ASN A 278 -8.96 -7.19 10.56
CA ASN A 278 -10.39 -6.88 10.66
C ASN A 278 -10.76 -6.31 12.05
N ILE A 279 -9.90 -6.45 13.05
CA ILE A 279 -10.10 -5.87 14.38
C ILE A 279 -9.66 -4.42 14.35
N THR A 280 -10.62 -3.52 14.55
CA THR A 280 -10.40 -2.08 14.65
C THR A 280 -10.35 -1.65 16.11
N TRP A 281 -9.80 -0.47 16.38
CA TRP A 281 -9.85 0.09 17.73
C TRP A 281 -11.28 0.25 18.26
N GLN A 282 -12.24 0.61 17.39
CA GLN A 282 -13.66 0.70 17.77
C GLN A 282 -14.20 -0.66 18.25
N ILE A 283 -13.87 -1.75 17.56
CA ILE A 283 -14.25 -3.11 17.98
C ILE A 283 -13.68 -3.44 19.37
N VAL A 284 -12.42 -3.09 19.63
CA VAL A 284 -11.78 -3.30 20.93
C VAL A 284 -12.51 -2.52 22.03
N GLN A 285 -12.93 -1.28 21.75
CA GLN A 285 -13.66 -0.44 22.71
C GLN A 285 -15.08 -0.94 22.98
N ASP A 286 -15.78 -1.39 21.93
CA ASP A 286 -17.19 -1.83 22.03
C ASP A 286 -17.34 -3.20 22.68
N ASN A 287 -16.25 -3.97 22.83
CA ASN A 287 -16.28 -5.34 23.33
C ASN A 287 -15.26 -5.56 24.47
N PRO A 288 -15.42 -4.90 25.63
CA PRO A 288 -14.44 -4.93 26.73
C PRO A 288 -14.32 -6.31 27.41
N ASP A 289 -15.31 -7.19 27.23
CA ASP A 289 -15.30 -8.54 27.80
C ASP A 289 -14.46 -9.54 26.98
N ILE A 290 -14.07 -9.18 25.75
CA ILE A 290 -13.17 -9.99 24.93
C ILE A 290 -11.74 -9.76 25.44
N PRO A 291 -10.98 -10.82 25.77
CA PRO A 291 -9.62 -10.70 26.28
C PRO A 291 -8.62 -10.41 25.15
N PHE A 292 -8.74 -9.24 24.51
CA PHE A 292 -7.73 -8.78 23.56
C PHE A 292 -6.38 -8.59 24.27
N ASP A 293 -5.32 -9.08 23.65
CA ASP A 293 -3.96 -8.94 24.14
C ASP A 293 -3.42 -7.58 23.68
N PHE A 294 -3.32 -6.61 24.61
CA PHE A 294 -2.84 -5.26 24.32
C PHE A 294 -1.36 -5.19 23.92
N SER A 295 -0.55 -6.12 24.44
CA SER A 295 0.83 -6.24 24.01
C SER A 295 0.86 -6.60 22.52
N VAL A 296 0.08 -7.59 22.10
CA VAL A 296 0.03 -8.04 20.70
C VAL A 296 -0.75 -7.07 19.79
N LEU A 297 -1.78 -6.39 20.29
CA LEU A 297 -2.47 -5.29 19.58
C LEU A 297 -1.52 -4.16 19.18
N SER A 298 -0.38 -4.03 19.86
CA SER A 298 0.64 -3.04 19.51
C SER A 298 1.16 -3.22 18.08
N GLU A 299 1.10 -4.43 17.51
CA GLU A 299 1.48 -4.72 16.12
C GLU A 299 0.31 -4.51 15.12
N ASN A 300 -0.93 -4.41 15.59
CA ASN A 300 -2.11 -4.43 14.73
C ASN A 300 -2.16 -3.18 13.81
N PRO A 301 -2.39 -3.36 12.49
CA PRO A 301 -2.39 -2.27 11.51
C PRO A 301 -3.53 -1.24 11.67
N ASN A 302 -4.54 -1.52 12.49
CA ASN A 302 -5.60 -0.56 12.83
C ASN A 302 -5.35 0.19 14.14
N ILE A 303 -4.27 -0.13 14.85
CA ILE A 303 -3.81 0.61 16.03
C ILE A 303 -2.77 1.62 15.57
N THR A 304 -3.16 2.91 15.60
CA THR A 304 -2.28 4.02 15.23
C THR A 304 -1.49 4.50 16.45
N PHE A 305 -0.39 5.22 16.20
CA PHE A 305 0.38 5.81 17.28
C PHE A 305 -0.42 6.83 18.11
N ASP A 306 -1.38 7.54 17.50
CA ASP A 306 -2.28 8.45 18.21
C ASP A 306 -3.22 7.70 19.18
N ILE A 307 -3.72 6.52 18.78
CA ILE A 307 -4.52 5.67 19.67
C ILE A 307 -3.71 5.30 20.92
N ILE A 308 -2.46 4.89 20.72
CA ILE A 308 -1.56 4.52 21.82
C ILE A 308 -1.31 5.71 22.74
N LYS A 309 -1.00 6.88 22.18
CA LYS A 309 -0.75 8.11 22.93
C LYS A 309 -1.97 8.57 23.75
N ASN A 310 -3.17 8.37 23.22
CA ASN A 310 -4.42 8.75 23.88
C ASN A 310 -4.90 7.72 24.92
N ASN A 311 -4.32 6.51 24.94
CA ASN A 311 -4.68 5.44 25.86
C ASN A 311 -3.43 4.86 26.55
N PRO A 312 -2.69 5.68 27.32
CA PRO A 312 -1.42 5.26 27.93
C PRO A 312 -1.59 4.28 29.08
N ASP A 313 -2.82 4.05 29.56
CA ASP A 313 -3.15 3.09 30.61
C ASP A 313 -3.12 1.64 30.15
N LYS A 314 -3.11 1.38 28.84
CA LYS A 314 -3.06 0.03 28.28
C LYS A 314 -1.64 -0.51 28.26
N GLU A 315 -1.53 -1.83 28.37
CA GLU A 315 -0.26 -2.56 28.38
C GLU A 315 0.34 -2.68 26.97
N TRP A 316 0.64 -1.54 26.35
CA TRP A 316 1.28 -1.50 25.04
C TRP A 316 2.72 -2.02 25.11
N ASN A 317 3.12 -2.77 24.09
CA ASN A 317 4.44 -3.36 23.96
C ASN A 317 5.21 -2.61 22.86
N PHE A 318 6.25 -1.87 23.25
CA PHE A 318 7.04 -1.05 22.32
C PHE A 318 7.93 -1.87 21.36
N TYR A 319 8.26 -3.12 21.70
CA TYR A 319 8.92 -4.04 20.77
C TYR A 319 7.97 -4.39 19.61
N PHE A 320 6.75 -4.83 19.92
CA PHE A 320 5.72 -5.10 18.89
C PHE A 320 5.22 -3.84 18.20
N LEU A 321 5.21 -2.71 18.90
CA LEU A 321 4.91 -1.43 18.26
C LEU A 321 5.95 -1.07 17.18
N SER A 322 7.20 -1.42 17.39
CA SER A 322 8.27 -1.17 16.42
C SER A 322 8.10 -1.98 15.12
N THR A 323 7.31 -3.07 15.12
CA THR A 323 6.91 -3.81 13.91
C THR A 323 5.60 -3.32 13.29
N ASN A 324 4.86 -2.44 13.97
CA ASN A 324 3.57 -1.94 13.50
C ASN A 324 3.72 -1.10 12.21
N PRO A 325 2.95 -1.39 11.15
CA PRO A 325 3.06 -0.70 9.87
C PRO A 325 2.65 0.78 9.89
N ASN A 326 2.05 1.28 10.96
CA ASN A 326 1.78 2.71 11.15
C ASN A 326 2.95 3.47 11.79
N ILE A 327 3.98 2.78 12.28
CA ILE A 327 5.16 3.42 12.88
C ILE A 327 6.17 3.74 11.79
N THR A 328 6.26 5.03 11.45
CA THR A 328 7.21 5.54 10.45
C THR A 328 8.48 6.05 11.10
N TRP A 329 9.53 6.21 10.31
CA TRP A 329 10.76 6.88 10.75
C TRP A 329 10.51 8.31 11.23
N GLU A 330 9.49 9.00 10.72
CA GLU A 330 9.11 10.33 11.19
C GLU A 330 8.56 10.26 12.62
N ILE A 331 7.72 9.27 12.92
CA ILE A 331 7.21 9.04 14.28
C ILE A 331 8.38 8.72 15.22
N VAL A 332 9.28 7.82 14.82
CA VAL A 332 10.47 7.48 15.61
C VAL A 332 11.34 8.71 15.86
N LYS A 333 11.63 9.49 14.81
CA LYS A 333 12.42 10.73 14.87
C LYS A 333 11.79 11.79 15.77
N ASN A 334 10.47 11.93 15.74
CA ASN A 334 9.74 12.94 16.53
C ASN A 334 9.48 12.50 17.98
N ASN A 335 9.72 11.23 18.32
CA ASN A 335 9.52 10.69 19.66
C ASN A 335 10.78 9.95 20.15
N PRO A 336 11.92 10.66 20.31
CA PRO A 336 13.23 10.04 20.61
C PRO A 336 13.34 9.48 22.04
N ASN A 337 12.41 9.84 22.93
CA ASN A 337 12.38 9.37 24.32
C ASN A 337 11.70 8.00 24.48
N ILE A 338 11.07 7.49 23.41
CA ILE A 338 10.51 6.15 23.40
C ILE A 338 11.64 5.17 23.08
N ASP A 339 11.70 4.06 23.84
CA ASP A 339 12.68 3.00 23.63
C ASP A 339 12.26 2.13 22.43
N TRP A 340 12.47 2.66 21.23
CA TRP A 340 12.16 1.97 19.99
C TRP A 340 13.11 0.80 19.76
N ASP A 341 12.56 -0.34 19.34
CA ASP A 341 13.37 -1.49 18.94
C ASP A 341 13.80 -1.33 17.47
N TYR A 342 15.07 -0.94 17.27
CA TYR A 342 15.65 -0.75 15.95
C TYR A 342 15.86 -2.07 15.17
N ASN A 343 15.91 -3.21 15.85
CA ASN A 343 15.93 -4.51 15.19
C ASN A 343 14.57 -4.76 14.52
N CYS A 344 13.47 -4.53 15.23
CA CYS A 344 12.11 -4.58 14.69
C CYS A 344 11.86 -3.55 13.58
N LEU A 345 12.29 -2.30 13.77
CA LEU A 345 12.15 -1.23 12.76
C LEU A 345 12.85 -1.56 11.44
N SER A 346 13.89 -2.40 11.47
CA SER A 346 14.62 -2.84 10.27
C SER A 346 13.73 -3.49 9.23
N SER A 347 12.77 -4.29 9.71
CA SER A 347 11.84 -5.06 8.88
C SER A 347 10.50 -4.35 8.66
N ASN A 348 10.30 -3.18 9.28
CA ASN A 348 9.06 -2.44 9.19
C ASN A 348 8.86 -1.85 7.79
N ASN A 349 7.68 -2.04 7.22
CA ASN A 349 7.30 -1.58 5.90
C ASN A 349 5.96 -0.83 5.95
N PRO A 350 5.97 0.49 6.17
CA PRO A 350 4.75 1.29 6.29
C PRO A 350 4.15 1.62 4.91
N GLU A 351 3.69 0.61 4.15
CA GLU A 351 3.19 0.77 2.77
C GLU A 351 2.05 1.77 2.66
N ARG A 352 1.11 1.73 3.61
CA ARG A 352 -0.01 2.68 3.65
C ARG A 352 0.47 4.11 3.79
N ILE A 353 1.42 4.36 4.70
CA ILE A 353 1.93 5.72 4.94
C ILE A 353 2.80 6.18 3.77
N LYS A 354 3.56 5.27 3.14
CA LYS A 354 4.25 5.53 1.87
C LYS A 354 3.29 6.02 0.79
N GLU A 355 2.16 5.34 0.62
CA GLU A 355 1.12 5.74 -0.33
C GLU A 355 0.47 7.08 0.04
N GLU A 356 0.23 7.36 1.32
CA GLU A 356 -0.28 8.65 1.79
C GLU A 356 0.73 9.80 1.53
N TYR A 357 2.02 9.57 1.76
CA TYR A 357 3.10 10.50 1.45
C TYR A 357 3.19 10.80 -0.05
N ILE A 358 3.21 9.75 -0.89
CA ILE A 358 3.24 9.89 -2.34
C ILE A 358 2.00 10.65 -2.82
N SER A 359 0.82 10.31 -2.30
CA SER A 359 -0.43 11.02 -2.61
C SER A 359 -0.34 12.50 -2.26
N LYS A 360 0.23 12.86 -1.12
CA LYS A 360 0.43 14.25 -0.69
C LYS A 360 1.33 15.02 -1.66
N ILE A 361 2.50 14.49 -2.02
CA ILE A 361 3.41 15.14 -2.99
C ILE A 361 2.74 15.36 -4.33
N ILE A 362 2.03 14.35 -4.82
CA ILE A 362 1.31 14.43 -6.10
C ILE A 362 0.22 15.52 -6.03
N LYS A 363 -0.56 15.56 -4.95
CA LYS A 363 -1.58 16.60 -4.72
C LYS A 363 -0.98 17.99 -4.69
N GLU A 364 0.13 18.19 -3.98
CA GLU A 364 0.81 19.49 -3.89
C GLU A 364 1.37 19.95 -5.25
N TYR A 365 1.96 19.05 -6.03
CA TYR A 365 2.45 19.34 -7.36
C TYR A 365 1.32 19.83 -8.28
N TYR A 366 0.22 19.06 -8.36
CA TYR A 366 -0.90 19.44 -9.21
C TYR A 366 -1.63 20.68 -8.71
N TYR A 367 -1.71 20.89 -7.39
CA TYR A 367 -2.26 22.13 -6.82
C TYR A 367 -1.45 23.34 -7.29
N LYS A 368 -0.11 23.28 -7.23
CA LYS A 368 0.78 24.34 -7.74
C LYS A 368 0.61 24.56 -9.25
N GLU A 369 0.64 23.50 -10.05
CA GLU A 369 0.46 23.57 -11.51
C GLU A 369 -0.91 24.15 -11.91
N CYS A 370 -1.98 23.77 -11.21
CA CYS A 370 -3.32 24.30 -11.44
C CYS A 370 -3.41 25.77 -11.05
N ILE A 371 -2.85 26.18 -9.91
CA ILE A 371 -2.79 27.59 -9.51
C ILE A 371 -2.01 28.40 -10.54
N LEU A 372 -0.87 27.89 -11.01
CA LEU A 372 -0.06 28.57 -12.03
C LEU A 372 -0.87 28.77 -13.30
N LYS A 373 -1.53 27.72 -13.82
CA LYS A 373 -2.36 27.81 -15.04
C LYS A 373 -3.56 28.74 -14.88
N VAL A 374 -4.25 28.70 -13.73
CA VAL A 374 -5.39 29.60 -13.44
C VAL A 374 -4.91 31.04 -13.32
N THR A 375 -3.77 31.27 -12.66
CA THR A 375 -3.18 32.60 -12.51
C THR A 375 -2.69 33.14 -13.85
N SER A 376 -2.04 32.32 -14.67
CA SER A 376 -1.64 32.67 -16.03
C SER A 376 -2.83 32.95 -16.94
N LYS A 377 -3.91 32.16 -16.86
CA LYS A 377 -5.13 32.41 -17.66
C LYS A 377 -5.86 33.67 -17.20
N ARG A 378 -5.95 33.91 -15.89
CA ARG A 378 -6.50 35.17 -15.35
C ARG A 378 -5.65 36.37 -15.76
N PHE A 379 -4.33 36.22 -15.76
CA PHE A 379 -3.41 37.25 -16.23
C PHE A 379 -3.58 37.52 -17.73
N ILE A 380 -3.69 36.47 -18.56
CA ILE A 380 -3.94 36.61 -20.01
C ILE A 380 -5.29 37.28 -20.26
N ASN A 381 -6.38 36.82 -19.62
CA ASN A 381 -7.69 37.45 -19.75
C ASN A 381 -7.66 38.93 -19.30
N TYR A 382 -6.96 39.22 -18.20
CA TYR A 382 -6.76 40.59 -17.74
C TYR A 382 -5.98 41.46 -18.75
N MET A 383 -4.99 40.89 -19.42
CA MET A 383 -4.21 41.56 -20.48
C MET A 383 -4.98 41.71 -21.81
N GLU A 384 -5.88 40.78 -22.12
CA GLU A 384 -6.73 40.83 -23.32
C GLU A 384 -7.88 41.84 -23.17
N ASP A 385 -8.41 42.01 -21.96
CA ASP A 385 -9.49 42.96 -21.67
C ASP A 385 -9.02 44.43 -21.59
N TYR A 386 -7.71 44.69 -21.43
CA TYR A 386 -7.19 46.03 -21.18
C TYR A 386 -5.88 46.31 -21.94
N ASN A 387 -5.94 47.20 -22.93
CA ASN A 387 -4.80 48.01 -23.40
C ASN A 387 -4.40 49.09 -22.36
N ASP A 388 -4.45 48.78 -21.05
CA ASP A 388 -4.29 49.74 -19.97
C ASP A 388 -3.08 49.41 -19.08
N ILE A 389 -2.02 50.20 -19.30
CA ILE A 389 -0.74 50.15 -18.58
C ILE A 389 -0.92 50.56 -17.10
N GLU A 390 -1.96 51.32 -16.76
CA GLU A 390 -2.23 51.81 -15.40
C GLU A 390 -2.80 50.70 -14.49
N GLY A 391 -3.66 49.85 -15.05
CA GLY A 391 -4.14 48.63 -14.38
C GLY A 391 -3.01 47.63 -14.08
N LEU A 392 -2.04 47.50 -15.00
CA LEU A 392 -0.86 46.65 -14.82
C LEU A 392 -0.01 47.07 -13.62
N ASN A 393 0.24 48.39 -13.49
CA ASN A 393 0.99 48.94 -12.36
C ASN A 393 0.27 48.73 -11.03
N LYS A 394 -1.07 48.80 -11.00
CA LYS A 394 -1.84 48.52 -9.79
C LYS A 394 -1.82 47.04 -9.39
N TYR A 395 -1.98 46.12 -10.35
CA TYR A 395 -1.90 44.67 -10.09
C TYR A 395 -0.51 44.23 -9.62
N CYS A 396 0.56 44.79 -10.20
CA CYS A 396 1.93 44.52 -9.77
C CYS A 396 2.24 45.12 -8.39
N ASN A 397 1.75 46.32 -8.07
CA ASN A 397 2.00 46.96 -6.78
C ASN A 397 1.20 46.32 -5.63
N GLU A 398 -0.02 45.83 -5.86
CA GLU A 398 -0.82 45.15 -4.82
C GLU A 398 -0.30 43.75 -4.46
N LYS A 399 0.56 43.14 -5.29
CA LYS A 399 1.13 41.80 -5.04
C LYS A 399 2.56 41.80 -4.50
N ILE A 400 3.25 42.94 -4.46
CA ILE A 400 4.58 43.04 -3.86
C ILE A 400 4.51 42.96 -2.32
N ASP A 401 3.35 43.22 -1.71
CA ASP A 401 3.15 43.12 -0.25
C ASP A 401 2.66 41.73 0.23
N LEU A 402 2.54 40.73 -0.67
CA LEU A 402 1.99 39.40 -0.37
C LEU A 402 2.93 38.22 -0.72
N LEU A 403 4.20 38.50 -1.01
CA LEU A 403 5.32 37.55 -1.06
C LEU A 403 6.25 37.82 0.12
#